data_AF-A0A292R9B1-F1
#
_entry.id   AF-A0A292R9B1-F1
#
_cell.length_a   1.000
_cell.length_b   1.000
_cell.length_c   1.000
_cell.angle_alpha   90.00
_cell.angle_beta   90.00
_cell.angle_gamma   90.00
#
_symmetry.space_group_name_H-M   'P 1'
#
loop_
_entity.id
_entity.type
_entity.pdbx_description
1 polymer ?
#
loop_
_entity_poly.entity_id
_entity_poly.type
_entity_poly.pdbx_seq_one_letter_code
_entity_poly.pdbx_strand_id
1 'polypeptide(L)'
;MEKTNEEIIEEMQQVANQMVIDDLEENPDLENEFFDCDCCGKNKSLAGSIQYGDYRLCNDCVLLAETGFALKKFTDIQDLMNAMEDKRLEELCKYVKEEENRKKQLDN
;
A
#
# COMPACT_ATOMS: atom_id res chain seq x y z
N MET A 1 -14.88 20.68 18.55
CA MET A 1 -14.68 21.02 17.14
C MET A 1 -14.55 19.71 16.39
N GLU A 2 -15.34 19.51 15.35
CA GLU A 2 -15.06 18.44 14.39
C GLU A 2 -13.80 18.83 13.62
N LYS A 3 -12.86 17.89 13.45
CA LYS A 3 -11.65 18.12 12.65
C LYS A 3 -12.05 18.31 11.19
N THR A 4 -11.35 19.18 10.49
CA THR A 4 -11.50 19.35 9.05
C THR A 4 -10.97 18.12 8.31
N ASN A 5 -11.42 17.93 7.06
CA ASN A 5 -10.92 16.83 6.23
C ASN A 5 -9.39 16.93 6.00
N GLU A 6 -8.86 18.15 5.89
CA GLU A 6 -7.42 18.37 5.71
C GLU A 6 -6.64 17.95 6.96
N GLU A 7 -7.09 18.35 8.15
CA GLU A 7 -6.47 17.92 9.43
C GLU A 7 -6.51 16.40 9.59
N ILE A 8 -7.62 15.74 9.19
CA ILE A 8 -7.72 14.27 9.23
C ILE A 8 -6.67 13.63 8.30
N ILE A 9 -6.53 14.15 7.07
CA ILE A 9 -5.56 13.62 6.10
C ILE A 9 -4.13 13.79 6.63
N GLU A 10 -3.78 14.96 7.16
CA GLU A 10 -2.44 15.22 7.71
C GLU A 10 -2.13 14.31 8.91
N GLU A 11 -3.10 14.10 9.79
CA GLU A 11 -2.94 13.17 10.92
C GLU A 11 -2.72 11.73 10.46
N MET A 12 -3.50 11.26 9.48
CA MET A 12 -3.34 9.89 8.96
C MET A 12 -2.00 9.71 8.25
N GLN A 13 -1.51 10.74 7.55
CA GLN A 13 -0.16 10.73 6.95
C GLN A 13 0.92 10.60 8.03
N GLN A 14 0.80 11.33 9.13
CA GLN A 14 1.75 11.25 10.24
C GLN A 14 1.73 9.87 10.89
N VAL A 15 0.53 9.31 11.13
CA VAL A 15 0.39 7.96 11.70
C VAL A 15 1.02 6.91 10.78
N ALA A 16 0.69 6.93 9.48
CA ALA A 16 1.24 5.96 8.53
C ALA A 16 2.77 6.05 8.42
N ASN A 17 3.34 7.27 8.42
CA ASN A 17 4.78 7.45 8.42
C ASN A 17 5.43 6.95 9.71
N GLN A 18 4.81 7.23 10.87
CA GLN A 18 5.33 6.78 12.15
C GLN A 18 5.35 5.26 12.26
N MET A 19 4.35 4.57 11.70
CA MET A 19 4.34 3.11 11.68
C MET A 19 5.56 2.50 10.95
N VAL A 20 6.00 3.12 9.85
CA VAL A 20 7.21 2.67 9.14
C VAL A 20 8.43 2.85 10.03
N ILE A 21 8.53 3.99 10.73
CA ILE A 21 9.64 4.28 11.63
C ILE A 21 9.65 3.27 12.79
N ASP A 22 8.52 3.06 13.44
CA ASP A 22 8.39 2.13 14.57
C ASP A 22 8.78 0.71 14.16
N ASP A 23 8.28 0.21 13.02
CA ASP A 23 8.63 -1.11 12.48
C ASP A 23 10.15 -1.23 12.21
N LEU A 24 10.76 -0.20 11.64
CA LEU A 24 12.20 -0.20 11.34
C LEU A 24 13.07 -0.04 12.58
N GLU A 25 12.60 0.68 13.61
CA GLU A 25 13.27 0.77 14.91
C GLU A 25 13.22 -0.57 15.66
N GLU A 26 12.10 -1.28 15.56
CA GLU A 26 11.94 -2.63 16.14
C GLU A 26 12.72 -3.69 15.36
N ASN A 27 12.68 -3.63 14.03
CA ASN A 27 13.38 -4.55 13.14
C ASN A 27 13.91 -3.85 11.87
N PRO A 28 15.18 -3.42 11.86
CA PRO A 28 15.80 -2.77 10.70
C PRO A 28 15.84 -3.64 9.43
N ASP A 29 15.76 -4.97 9.55
CA ASP A 29 15.81 -5.86 8.39
C ASP A 29 14.55 -5.70 7.50
N LEU A 30 13.44 -5.18 8.06
CA LEU A 30 12.20 -4.91 7.32
C LEU A 30 12.38 -3.90 6.18
N GLU A 31 13.43 -3.07 6.23
CA GLU A 31 13.79 -2.18 5.11
C GLU A 31 14.06 -2.99 3.83
N ASN A 32 14.61 -4.20 3.97
CA ASN A 32 15.03 -5.06 2.88
C ASN A 32 14.08 -6.24 2.62
N GLU A 33 13.02 -6.38 3.42
CA GLU A 33 11.97 -7.36 3.19
C GLU A 33 10.86 -6.74 2.34
N PHE A 34 10.60 -7.33 1.17
CA PHE A 34 9.62 -6.83 0.22
C PHE A 34 8.51 -7.83 -0.04
N PHE A 35 7.33 -7.29 -0.36
CA PHE A 35 6.16 -8.08 -0.74
C PHE A 35 5.34 -7.35 -1.80
N ASP A 36 4.50 -8.09 -2.50
CA ASP A 36 3.56 -7.52 -3.47
C ASP A 36 2.26 -7.15 -2.74
N CYS A 37 1.95 -5.85 -2.72
CA CYS A 37 0.77 -5.35 -2.04
C CYS A 37 -0.52 -5.87 -2.69
N ASP A 38 -1.41 -6.45 -1.90
CA ASP A 38 -2.67 -7.01 -2.42
C ASP A 38 -3.58 -5.93 -3.02
N CYS A 39 -3.49 -4.70 -2.51
CA CYS A 39 -4.35 -3.59 -2.94
C CYS A 39 -3.85 -2.88 -4.20
N CYS A 40 -2.54 -2.60 -4.32
CA CYS A 40 -2.02 -1.85 -5.47
C CYS A 40 -1.16 -2.67 -6.44
N GLY A 41 -0.82 -3.92 -6.10
CA GLY A 41 0.01 -4.80 -6.93
C GLY A 41 1.49 -4.42 -6.99
N LYS A 42 1.92 -3.38 -6.27
CA LYS A 42 3.32 -2.93 -6.26
C LYS A 42 4.14 -3.71 -5.25
N ASN A 43 5.38 -4.02 -5.64
CA ASN A 43 6.40 -4.51 -4.72
C ASN A 43 6.87 -3.37 -3.80
N LYS A 44 6.71 -3.54 -2.49
CA LYS A 44 6.99 -2.53 -1.46
C LYS A 44 7.61 -3.18 -0.22
N SER A 45 8.32 -2.40 0.58
CA SER A 45 8.86 -2.85 1.87
C SER A 45 7.72 -3.30 2.79
N LEU A 46 8.01 -4.31 3.61
CA LEU A 46 7.11 -4.86 4.62
C LEU A 46 6.92 -3.88 5.80
N ALA A 47 7.84 -2.93 5.99
CA ALA A 47 7.74 -1.90 7.03
C ALA A 47 6.50 -1.02 6.81
N GLY A 48 5.73 -0.82 7.88
CA GLY A 48 4.47 -0.09 7.90
C GLY A 48 3.34 -0.78 7.12
N SER A 49 3.48 -2.08 6.79
CA SER A 49 2.40 -2.86 6.16
C SER A 49 1.43 -3.40 7.20
N ILE A 50 0.13 -3.38 6.88
CA ILE A 50 -0.93 -3.93 7.75
C ILE A 50 -1.65 -5.07 7.03
N GLN A 51 -2.05 -6.07 7.82
CA GLN A 51 -2.93 -7.13 7.37
C GLN A 51 -4.39 -6.86 7.76
N TYR A 52 -5.25 -6.70 6.75
CA TYR A 52 -6.69 -6.57 6.87
C TYR A 52 -7.34 -7.88 6.42
N GLY A 53 -7.64 -8.76 7.38
CA GLY A 53 -8.14 -10.11 7.07
C GLY A 53 -7.14 -10.89 6.22
N ASP A 54 -7.54 -11.24 5.01
CA ASP A 54 -6.71 -11.98 4.05
C ASP A 54 -5.83 -11.09 3.15
N TYR A 55 -5.95 -9.76 3.26
CA TYR A 55 -5.21 -8.80 2.42
C TYR A 55 -4.09 -8.12 3.22
N ARG A 56 -2.86 -8.17 2.70
CA ARG A 56 -1.74 -7.36 3.20
C ARG A 56 -1.55 -6.13 2.33
N LEU A 57 -1.63 -4.96 2.96
CA LEU A 57 -1.51 -3.66 2.32
C LEU A 57 -0.18 -3.02 2.65
N CYS A 58 0.48 -2.44 1.63
CA CYS A 58 1.65 -1.59 1.84
C CYS A 58 1.24 -0.29 2.55
N ASN A 59 2.22 0.40 3.14
CA ASN A 59 1.99 1.62 3.91
C ASN A 59 1.18 2.69 3.15
N ASP A 60 1.43 2.87 1.85
CA ASP A 60 0.66 3.80 1.00
C ASP A 60 -0.84 3.41 0.93
N CYS A 61 -1.14 2.11 0.82
CA CYS A 61 -2.50 1.59 0.76
C CYS A 61 -3.18 1.62 2.14
N VAL A 62 -2.41 1.39 3.22
CA VAL A 62 -2.87 1.58 4.60
C VAL A 62 -3.32 3.03 4.81
N LEU A 63 -2.51 4.00 4.40
CA LEU A 63 -2.87 5.42 4.48
C LEU A 63 -4.20 5.71 3.76
N LEU A 64 -4.39 5.16 2.55
CA LEU A 64 -5.66 5.30 1.82
C LEU A 64 -6.84 4.66 2.55
N ALA A 65 -6.65 3.49 3.14
CA ALA A 65 -7.66 2.78 3.91
C ALA A 65 -8.08 3.60 5.13
N GLU A 66 -7.12 3.94 6.00
CA GLU A 66 -7.37 4.66 7.25
C GLU A 66 -7.96 6.05 6.99
N THR A 67 -7.43 6.78 6.00
CA THR A 67 -8.00 8.07 5.58
C THR A 67 -9.42 7.90 5.04
N GLY A 68 -9.66 6.86 4.26
CA GLY A 68 -10.99 6.55 3.72
C GLY A 68 -12.01 6.20 4.80
N PHE A 69 -11.61 5.42 5.82
CA PHE A 69 -12.42 5.11 6.98
C PHE A 69 -12.71 6.35 7.83
N ALA A 70 -11.69 7.16 8.12
CA ALA A 70 -11.83 8.40 8.89
C ALA A 70 -12.77 9.41 8.19
N LEU A 71 -12.68 9.51 6.86
CA LEU A 71 -13.57 10.35 6.04
C LEU A 71 -14.91 9.70 5.69
N LYS A 72 -15.18 8.47 6.17
CA LYS A 72 -16.39 7.68 5.88
C LYS A 72 -16.66 7.49 4.38
N LYS A 73 -15.60 7.40 3.57
CA LYS A 73 -15.66 7.12 2.12
C LYS A 73 -15.78 5.62 1.82
N PHE A 74 -15.25 4.78 2.70
CA PHE A 74 -15.31 3.33 2.63
C PHE A 74 -15.86 2.78 3.95
N THR A 75 -16.57 1.66 3.90
CA THR A 75 -17.13 1.02 5.09
C THR A 75 -16.34 -0.19 5.52
N ASP A 76 -15.71 -0.88 4.57
CA ASP A 76 -14.81 -1.99 4.82
C ASP A 76 -13.62 -1.98 3.86
N ILE A 77 -12.70 -2.91 4.05
CA ILE A 77 -11.53 -3.04 3.19
C ILE A 77 -11.90 -3.48 1.76
N GLN A 78 -13.00 -4.23 1.60
CA GLN A 78 -13.43 -4.72 0.29
C GLN A 78 -13.84 -3.58 -0.63
N ASP A 79 -14.47 -2.53 -0.10
CA ASP A 79 -14.77 -1.30 -0.83
C ASP A 79 -13.51 -0.67 -1.44
N LEU A 80 -12.42 -0.60 -0.66
CA LEU A 80 -11.13 -0.09 -1.13
C LEU A 80 -10.52 -1.00 -2.19
N MET A 81 -10.54 -2.31 -1.96
CA MET A 81 -10.00 -3.30 -2.92
C MET A 81 -10.72 -3.19 -4.26
N ASN A 82 -12.05 -3.13 -4.24
CA ASN A 82 -12.87 -2.95 -5.44
C ASN A 82 -12.54 -1.63 -6.18
N ALA A 83 -12.32 -0.55 -5.43
CA ALA A 83 -11.96 0.76 -6.00
C ALA A 83 -10.53 0.78 -6.59
N MET A 84 -9.66 -0.13 -6.15
CA MET A 84 -8.25 -0.18 -6.55
C MET A 84 -7.93 -1.28 -7.58
N GLU A 85 -8.89 -2.16 -7.89
CA GLU A 85 -8.66 -3.33 -8.75
C GLU A 85 -8.14 -2.97 -10.15
N ASP A 86 -8.66 -1.91 -10.78
CA ASP A 86 -8.17 -1.44 -12.09
C ASP A 86 -6.69 -1.03 -12.00
N LYS A 87 -6.32 -0.28 -10.96
CA LYS A 87 -4.95 0.16 -10.74
C LYS A 87 -4.01 -1.00 -10.45
N ARG A 88 -4.47 -1.97 -9.66
CA ARG A 88 -3.73 -3.20 -9.37
C ARG A 88 -3.49 -4.00 -10.66
N LEU A 89 -4.51 -4.16 -11.50
CA LEU A 89 -4.40 -4.85 -12.78
C LEU A 89 -3.41 -4.15 -13.72
N GLU A 90 -3.43 -2.82 -13.77
CA GLU A 90 -2.47 -2.03 -14.55
C GLU A 90 -1.02 -2.29 -14.12
N GLU A 91 -0.74 -2.30 -12.81
CA GLU A 91 0.59 -2.57 -12.28
C GLU A 91 1.06 -3.99 -12.59
N LEU A 92 0.19 -4.99 -12.43
CA LEU A 92 0.50 -6.37 -12.82
C LEU A 92 0.78 -6.50 -14.33
N CYS A 93 0.01 -5.82 -15.17
CA CYS A 93 0.25 -5.79 -16.61
C CYS A 93 1.59 -5.13 -16.96
N LYS A 94 2.00 -4.07 -16.25
CA LYS A 94 3.32 -3.43 -16.44
C LYS A 94 4.43 -4.39 -16.08
N TYR A 95 4.33 -5.06 -14.92
CA TYR A 95 5.30 -6.05 -14.49
C TYR A 95 5.52 -7.16 -15.51
N VAL A 96 4.43 -7.75 -16.04
CA VAL A 96 4.51 -8.80 -17.07
C VAL A 96 5.24 -8.28 -18.33
N LYS A 97 4.91 -7.07 -18.79
CA LYS A 97 5.57 -6.47 -19.97
C LYS A 97 7.06 -6.21 -19.73
N GLU A 98 7.43 -5.76 -18.53
CA GLU A 98 8.83 -5.54 -18.16
C GLU A 98 9.62 -6.85 -18.11
N GLU A 99 9.03 -7.90 -17.54
CA GLU A 99 9.60 -9.25 -17.53
C GLU A 99 9.83 -9.81 -18.95
N GLU A 100 8.84 -9.67 -19.83
CA GLU A 100 8.98 -10.09 -21.23
C GLU A 100 10.11 -9.31 -21.94
N ASN A 101 10.23 -8.02 -21.67
CA ASN A 101 11.28 -7.19 -22.25
C ASN A 101 12.66 -7.57 -21.70
N ARG A 102 12.78 -7.84 -20.39
CA ARG A 102 14.03 -8.33 -19.77
C ARG A 102 14.49 -9.63 -20.42
N LYS A 103 13.58 -10.60 -20.61
CA LYS A 103 13.89 -11.87 -21.29
C LYS A 103 14.39 -11.65 -22.72
N LYS A 104 13.70 -10.81 -23.50
CA LYS A 104 14.13 -10.47 -24.87
C LYS A 104 15.51 -9.80 -24.93
N GLN A 105 15.91 -9.06 -23.89
CA GLN A 105 17.24 -8.43 -23.83
C GLN A 105 18.35 -9.41 -23.44
N LEU A 106 18.03 -10.47 -22.69
CA LEU A 106 18.98 -11.52 -22.32
C LEU A 106 19.19 -12.55 -23.44
N ASP A 107 18.19 -12.72 -24.32
CA ASP A 107 18.24 -13.65 -25.46
C ASP A 107 18.91 -13.04 -26.73
N ASN A 108 19.35 -11.76 -26.70
CA ASN A 108 20.08 -11.06 -27.77
C ASN A 108 21.53 -10.78 -27.38
#